data_AF-A0SPJ1-F1
#
_entry.id   AF-A0SPJ1-F1
#
_cell.length_a   1.000
_cell.length_b   1.000
_cell.length_c   1.000
_cell.angle_alpha   90.00
_cell.angle_beta   90.00
_cell.angle_gamma   90.00
#
_symmetry.space_group_name_H-M   'P 1'
#
loop_
_entity.id
_entity.type
_entity.pdbx_description
1 polymer ?
#
loop_
_entity_poly.entity_id
_entity_poly.type
_entity_poly.pdbx_seq_one_letter_code
_entity_poly.pdbx_strand_id
1 'polypeptide(L)'
;HWHGQRLPNGMDGVAGLNQPAIPSGKTYVYEFVARRPGTFMYHPHADEMVQMAMGMMGFWVTHPKARHPLIDEVDRDFVFLLNAYDIDPGAYTPKVMTMLDFNLWSWNSRVFPGIDTLNVRKNDKVRIRVGNLTMTNHPMHL
;
A
#
# COMPACT_ATOMS: atom_id res chain seq x y z
N HIS A 1 -10.01 -2.78 3.90
CA HIS A 1 -9.55 -2.03 5.08
C HIS A 1 -8.73 -0.80 4.68
N TRP A 2 -8.82 0.27 5.47
CA TRP A 2 -8.19 1.57 5.20
C TRP A 2 -7.11 1.86 6.25
N HIS A 3 -5.91 1.31 6.01
CA HIS A 3 -4.82 1.31 6.97
C HIS A 3 -4.43 2.74 7.41
N GLY A 4 -4.63 3.01 8.70
CA GLY A 4 -4.30 4.29 9.32
C GLY A 4 -5.34 5.40 9.13
N GLN A 5 -6.44 5.17 8.42
CA GLN A 5 -7.53 6.13 8.36
C GLN A 5 -8.35 6.11 9.66
N ARG A 6 -9.00 7.23 10.00
CA ARG A 6 -9.95 7.33 11.10
C ARG A 6 -11.36 7.41 10.54
N LEU A 7 -12.17 6.39 10.79
CA LEU A 7 -13.43 6.17 10.10
C LEU A 7 -14.50 5.59 11.05
N PRO A 8 -15.79 5.72 10.71
CA PRO A 8 -16.86 5.02 11.41
C PRO A 8 -16.63 3.50 11.41
N ASN A 9 -17.01 2.81 12.48
CA ASN A 9 -16.71 1.38 12.67
C ASN A 9 -17.13 0.53 11.44
N GLY A 10 -18.37 0.67 10.95
CA GLY A 10 -18.89 -0.09 9.80
C GLY A 10 -18.27 0.25 8.43
N MET A 11 -17.25 1.11 8.38
CA MET A 11 -16.52 1.48 7.16
C MET A 11 -15.08 0.95 7.15
N ASP A 12 -14.70 0.16 8.15
CA ASP A 12 -13.31 -0.25 8.34
C ASP A 12 -12.88 -1.47 7.54
N GLY A 13 -13.82 -2.27 7.05
CA GLY A 13 -13.53 -3.28 6.04
C GLY A 13 -12.82 -4.52 6.56
N VAL A 14 -13.04 -4.89 7.83
CA VAL A 14 -12.59 -6.13 8.46
C VAL A 14 -13.75 -7.12 8.47
N ALA A 15 -13.64 -8.16 7.63
CA ALA A 15 -14.70 -9.14 7.46
C ALA A 15 -14.93 -9.93 8.75
N GLY A 16 -16.19 -10.07 9.14
CA GLY A 16 -16.59 -10.79 10.35
C GLY A 16 -16.45 -9.99 11.66
N LEU A 17 -15.83 -8.81 11.63
CA LEU A 17 -15.71 -7.92 12.80
C LEU A 17 -16.62 -6.69 12.66
N ASN A 18 -16.36 -5.85 11.66
CA ASN A 18 -17.08 -4.59 11.48
C ASN A 18 -18.00 -4.58 10.25
N GLN A 19 -17.88 -5.58 9.37
CA GLN A 19 -18.82 -5.82 8.29
C GLN A 19 -18.80 -7.29 7.82
N PRO A 20 -19.85 -7.76 7.12
CA PRO A 20 -19.78 -9.00 6.36
C PRO A 20 -18.73 -8.93 5.24
N ALA A 21 -18.17 -10.10 4.88
CA ALA A 21 -17.34 -10.21 3.68
C ALA A 21 -18.16 -9.82 2.44
N ILE A 22 -17.50 -9.18 1.45
CA ILE A 22 -18.12 -8.85 0.16
C ILE A 22 -18.14 -10.12 -0.69
N PRO A 23 -19.30 -10.71 -1.02
CA PRO A 23 -19.34 -11.96 -1.78
C PRO A 23 -18.91 -11.74 -3.24
N SER A 24 -18.53 -12.83 -3.91
CA SER A 24 -18.22 -12.80 -5.35
C SER A 24 -19.39 -12.21 -6.15
N GLY A 25 -19.08 -11.33 -7.09
CA GLY A 25 -20.06 -10.62 -7.92
C GLY A 25 -20.90 -9.58 -7.19
N LYS A 26 -20.59 -9.23 -5.95
CA LYS A 26 -21.27 -8.19 -5.18
C LYS A 26 -20.41 -6.94 -5.03
N THR A 27 -21.07 -5.86 -4.65
CA THR A 27 -20.44 -4.54 -4.43
C THR A 27 -20.77 -4.05 -3.04
N TYR A 28 -19.83 -3.31 -2.46
CA TYR A 28 -20.01 -2.58 -1.21
C TYR A 28 -19.44 -1.17 -1.39
N VAL A 29 -20.07 -0.18 -0.77
CA VAL A 29 -19.64 1.21 -0.80
C VAL A 29 -19.08 1.58 0.56
N TYR A 30 -17.85 2.07 0.58
CA TYR A 30 -17.25 2.69 1.74
C TYR A 30 -17.44 4.20 1.64
N GLU A 31 -18.08 4.80 2.64
CA GLU A 31 -18.30 6.25 2.70
C GLU A 31 -17.79 6.80 4.02
N PHE A 32 -16.76 7.65 3.96
CA PHE A 32 -16.20 8.32 5.11
C PHE A 32 -15.46 9.59 4.68
N VAL A 33 -15.22 10.48 5.64
CA VAL A 33 -14.46 11.70 5.43
C VAL A 33 -12.98 11.45 5.75
N ALA A 34 -12.07 11.75 4.83
CA ALA A 34 -10.63 11.76 5.10
C ALA A 34 -10.27 12.96 5.99
N ARG A 35 -10.23 12.74 7.31
CA ARG A 35 -10.14 13.82 8.31
C ARG A 35 -8.75 14.42 8.49
N ARG A 36 -7.70 13.70 8.13
CA ARG A 36 -6.31 14.13 8.40
C ARG A 36 -5.40 13.91 7.19
N PRO A 37 -4.50 14.87 6.91
CA PRO A 37 -3.47 14.66 5.89
C PRO A 37 -2.49 13.59 6.34
N GLY A 38 -1.90 12.90 5.38
CA GLY A 38 -0.92 11.85 5.68
C GLY A 38 -0.71 10.87 4.54
N THR A 39 0.20 9.94 4.84
CA THR A 39 0.51 8.76 4.05
C THR A 39 -0.19 7.57 4.67
N PHE A 40 -0.98 6.86 3.89
CA PHE A 40 -1.82 5.73 4.29
C PHE A 40 -1.74 4.63 3.24
N MET A 41 -2.35 3.49 3.55
CA MET A 41 -2.43 2.34 2.65
C MET A 41 -3.85 1.79 2.69
N TYR A 42 -4.20 0.95 1.72
CA TYR A 42 -5.40 0.15 1.78
C TYR A 42 -5.08 -1.26 1.32
N HIS A 43 -5.71 -2.23 1.97
CA HIS A 43 -5.54 -3.65 1.65
C HIS A 43 -6.81 -4.41 2.08
N PRO A 44 -7.03 -5.61 1.52
CA PRO A 44 -8.11 -6.47 1.96
C PRO A 44 -7.90 -6.97 3.38
N HIS A 45 -9.00 -7.30 4.05
CA HIS A 45 -9.00 -7.83 5.41
C HIS A 45 -10.10 -8.89 5.56
N ALA A 46 -10.18 -9.78 4.55
CA ALA A 46 -11.06 -10.94 4.52
C ALA A 46 -10.23 -12.24 4.48
N ASP A 47 -9.40 -12.40 3.45
CA ASP A 47 -8.36 -13.43 3.38
C ASP A 47 -7.05 -12.73 3.05
N GLU A 48 -6.52 -12.05 4.06
CA GLU A 48 -5.40 -11.10 3.91
C GLU A 48 -4.16 -11.78 3.33
N MET A 49 -3.83 -12.99 3.80
CA MET A 49 -2.67 -13.76 3.33
C MET A 49 -2.75 -14.03 1.84
N VAL A 50 -3.86 -14.58 1.36
CA VAL A 50 -4.05 -14.87 -0.07
C VAL A 50 -4.12 -13.60 -0.88
N GLN A 51 -4.94 -12.65 -0.47
CA GLN A 51 -5.24 -11.48 -1.27
C GLN A 51 -4.02 -10.55 -1.41
N MET A 52 -3.26 -10.35 -0.33
CA MET A 52 -2.04 -9.55 -0.40
C MET A 52 -0.92 -10.26 -1.14
N ALA A 53 -0.75 -11.58 -0.97
CA ALA A 53 0.19 -12.36 -1.78
C ALA A 53 -0.15 -12.28 -3.28
N MET A 54 -1.43 -12.18 -3.64
CA MET A 54 -1.89 -11.95 -5.01
C MET A 54 -1.83 -10.49 -5.47
N GLY A 55 -1.21 -9.59 -4.68
CA GLY A 55 -0.95 -8.20 -5.04
C GLY A 55 -2.07 -7.22 -4.72
N MET A 56 -3.10 -7.61 -3.97
CA MET A 56 -4.17 -6.69 -3.57
C MET A 56 -3.70 -5.75 -2.46
N MET A 57 -3.12 -4.64 -2.85
CA MET A 57 -2.67 -3.58 -1.96
C MET A 57 -2.66 -2.25 -2.70
N GLY A 58 -2.72 -1.16 -1.97
CA GLY A 58 -2.62 0.15 -2.58
C GLY A 58 -2.21 1.23 -1.60
N PHE A 59 -1.75 2.33 -2.17
CA PHE A 59 -1.26 3.49 -1.44
C PHE A 59 -2.34 4.57 -1.44
N TRP A 60 -2.46 5.27 -0.33
CA TRP A 60 -3.36 6.41 -0.19
C TRP A 60 -2.59 7.62 0.35
N VAL A 61 -2.64 8.74 -0.36
CA VAL A 61 -2.15 10.03 0.17
C VAL A 61 -3.32 10.98 0.37
N THR A 62 -3.47 11.50 1.59
CA THR A 62 -4.37 12.62 1.86
C THR A 62 -3.54 13.89 1.94
N HIS A 63 -3.70 14.81 0.99
CA HIS A 63 -3.04 16.10 1.02
C HIS A 63 -3.71 17.03 2.05
N PRO A 64 -2.94 17.94 2.68
CA PRO A 64 -3.53 18.93 3.57
C PRO A 64 -4.38 19.91 2.76
N LYS A 65 -5.55 20.27 3.29
CA LYS A 65 -6.49 21.20 2.63
C LYS A 65 -5.92 22.62 2.49
N ALA A 66 -5.08 23.02 3.43
CA ALA A 66 -4.37 24.29 3.43
C ALA A 66 -2.90 24.03 3.83
N ARG A 67 -2.04 25.04 3.67
CA ARG A 67 -0.63 24.96 4.09
C ARG A 67 -0.54 24.48 5.54
N HIS A 68 0.31 23.47 5.78
CA HIS A 68 0.44 22.83 7.08
C HIS A 68 1.86 23.04 7.62
N PRO A 69 2.02 23.43 8.89
CA PRO A 69 3.34 23.80 9.43
C PRO A 69 4.35 22.64 9.48
N LEU A 70 3.86 21.40 9.49
CA LEU A 70 4.70 20.18 9.52
C LEU A 70 4.76 19.43 8.17
N ILE A 71 4.10 19.94 7.13
CA ILE A 71 4.07 19.29 5.81
C ILE A 71 4.43 20.33 4.78
N ASP A 72 5.68 20.27 4.33
CA ASP A 72 6.20 21.19 3.33
C ASP A 72 5.55 21.01 1.96
N GLU A 73 5.54 22.06 1.15
CA GLU A 73 5.33 21.95 -0.28
C GLU A 73 6.61 21.41 -0.94
N VAL A 74 6.45 20.62 -2.00
CA VAL A 74 7.54 19.91 -2.70
C VAL A 74 7.31 19.97 -4.21
N ASP A 75 8.39 19.96 -4.98
CA ASP A 75 8.35 19.99 -6.44
C ASP A 75 8.03 18.60 -7.01
N ARG A 76 8.44 17.54 -6.29
CA ARG A 76 8.20 16.13 -6.64
C ARG A 76 7.76 15.35 -5.39
N ASP A 77 6.70 14.57 -5.52
CA ASP A 77 6.22 13.66 -4.46
C ASP A 77 6.14 12.25 -5.07
N PHE A 78 7.08 11.39 -4.71
CA PHE A 78 7.15 10.01 -5.18
C PHE A 78 6.59 9.06 -4.12
N VAL A 79 5.94 8.01 -4.61
CA VAL A 79 5.35 6.99 -3.75
C VAL A 79 5.68 5.61 -4.27
N PHE A 80 6.08 4.73 -3.36
CA PHE A 80 6.16 3.31 -3.68
C PHE A 80 5.78 2.44 -2.50
N LEU A 81 5.11 1.34 -2.82
CA LEU A 81 4.85 0.23 -1.93
C LEU A 81 5.95 -0.79 -2.08
N LEU A 82 6.49 -1.20 -0.96
CA LEU A 82 7.35 -2.36 -0.84
C LEU A 82 6.47 -3.59 -0.70
N ASN A 83 6.73 -4.57 -1.56
CA ASN A 83 6.02 -5.83 -1.56
C ASN A 83 6.98 -6.97 -1.92
N ALA A 84 6.71 -8.14 -1.35
CA ALA A 84 7.53 -9.32 -1.51
C ALA A 84 6.67 -10.52 -1.89
N TYR A 85 7.23 -11.43 -2.68
CA TYR A 85 6.56 -12.63 -3.15
C TYR A 85 7.45 -13.85 -2.97
N ASP A 86 6.82 -15.00 -2.85
CA ASP A 86 7.45 -16.32 -2.92
C ASP A 86 6.85 -17.03 -4.12
N ILE A 87 7.62 -17.15 -5.21
CA ILE A 87 7.15 -17.67 -6.50
C ILE A 87 8.12 -18.75 -6.96
N ASP A 88 7.59 -19.96 -7.23
CA ASP A 88 8.38 -21.00 -7.89
C ASP A 88 8.58 -20.65 -9.37
N PRO A 89 9.78 -20.87 -9.96
CA PRO A 89 10.02 -20.62 -11.37
C PRO A 89 8.98 -21.33 -12.27
N GLY A 90 8.32 -20.57 -13.14
CA GLY A 90 7.28 -21.08 -14.04
C GLY A 90 5.87 -21.13 -13.45
N ALA A 91 5.68 -20.79 -12.16
CA ALA A 91 4.36 -20.67 -11.56
C ALA A 91 3.63 -19.41 -12.06
N TYR A 92 2.31 -19.52 -12.23
CA TYR A 92 1.46 -18.38 -12.56
C TYR A 92 1.11 -17.51 -11.35
N THR A 93 1.11 -18.10 -10.15
CA THR A 93 0.74 -17.45 -8.89
C THR A 93 1.80 -17.68 -7.81
N PRO A 94 1.98 -16.74 -6.87
CA PRO A 94 2.83 -16.93 -5.70
C PRO A 94 2.26 -17.98 -4.74
N LYS A 95 3.13 -18.47 -3.86
CA LYS A 95 2.76 -19.13 -2.61
C LYS A 95 2.11 -18.10 -1.70
N VAL A 96 0.93 -18.43 -1.23
CA VAL A 96 0.04 -17.50 -0.50
C VAL A 96 0.16 -17.60 1.03
N MET A 97 0.82 -18.63 1.53
CA MET A 97 1.02 -18.88 2.97
C MET A 97 2.47 -18.67 3.39
N THR A 98 3.15 -17.68 2.80
CA THR A 98 4.54 -17.35 3.10
C THR A 98 4.59 -16.09 3.95
N MET A 99 5.24 -16.17 5.11
CA MET A 99 5.34 -15.05 6.06
C MET A 99 6.68 -14.32 5.99
N LEU A 100 7.80 -15.05 5.92
CA LEU A 100 9.14 -14.46 6.02
C LEU A 100 10.09 -14.92 4.90
N ASP A 101 9.84 -16.07 4.29
CA ASP A 101 10.74 -16.72 3.32
C ASP A 101 10.44 -16.31 1.87
N PHE A 102 10.42 -15.01 1.60
CA PHE A 102 10.21 -14.49 0.25
C PHE A 102 11.44 -14.67 -0.65
N ASN A 103 11.22 -14.81 -1.96
CA ASN A 103 12.30 -14.95 -2.96
C ASN A 103 12.32 -13.84 -4.02
N LEU A 104 11.33 -12.95 -4.00
CA LEU A 104 11.22 -11.78 -4.87
C LEU A 104 10.84 -10.54 -4.07
N TRP A 105 11.52 -9.43 -4.35
CA TRP A 105 11.28 -8.12 -3.75
C TRP A 105 10.98 -7.12 -4.85
N SER A 106 9.97 -6.30 -4.63
CA SER A 106 9.48 -5.38 -5.65
C SER A 106 9.03 -4.05 -5.05
N TRP A 107 9.02 -3.05 -5.92
CA TRP A 107 8.39 -1.75 -5.68
C TRP A 107 7.19 -1.64 -6.60
N ASN A 108 6.01 -1.35 -6.06
CA ASN A 108 4.77 -1.25 -6.83
C ASN A 108 4.55 -2.49 -7.73
N SER A 109 4.84 -3.69 -7.21
CA SER A 109 4.75 -4.96 -7.94
C SER A 109 5.67 -5.08 -9.16
N ARG A 110 6.72 -4.25 -9.27
CA ARG A 110 7.77 -4.38 -10.27
C ARG A 110 9.11 -4.72 -9.64
N VAL A 111 9.84 -5.62 -10.27
CA VAL A 111 11.19 -6.05 -9.87
C VAL A 111 12.19 -5.38 -10.81
N PHE A 112 13.37 -5.00 -10.31
CA PHE A 112 14.45 -4.51 -11.16
C PHE A 112 14.76 -5.54 -12.28
N PRO A 113 15.01 -5.12 -13.53
CA PRO A 113 15.17 -3.75 -14.03
C PRO A 113 13.88 -3.02 -14.43
N GLY A 114 12.71 -3.56 -14.12
CA GLY A 114 11.41 -2.98 -14.52
C GLY A 114 10.87 -1.85 -13.63
N ILE A 115 11.62 -1.42 -12.62
CA ILE A 115 11.23 -0.31 -11.74
C ILE A 115 11.51 1.02 -12.45
N ASP A 116 10.55 1.95 -12.39
CA ASP A 116 10.70 3.28 -13.00
C ASP A 116 11.72 4.14 -12.24
N THR A 117 12.43 5.03 -12.94
CA THR A 117 13.40 5.94 -12.31
C THR A 117 12.72 7.12 -11.61
N LEU A 118 13.30 7.58 -10.50
CA LEU A 118 12.86 8.77 -9.77
C LEU A 118 13.54 10.03 -10.33
N ASN A 119 13.04 10.53 -11.46
CA ASN A 119 13.68 11.65 -12.18
C ASN A 119 13.42 13.01 -11.50
N VAL A 120 14.49 13.74 -11.20
CA VAL A 120 14.46 15.06 -10.53
C VAL A 120 15.37 16.06 -11.22
N ARG A 121 15.11 17.36 -11.04
CA ARG A 121 16.00 18.43 -11.49
C ARG A 121 16.92 18.89 -10.35
N LYS A 122 18.02 19.54 -10.72
CA LYS A 122 18.89 20.22 -9.75
C LYS A 122 18.05 21.21 -8.92
N ASN A 123 18.15 21.12 -7.61
CA ASN A 123 17.43 21.93 -6.60
C ASN A 123 15.93 21.61 -6.41
N ASP A 124 15.38 20.54 -7.02
CA ASP A 124 14.03 20.09 -6.66
C ASP A 124 13.98 19.73 -5.17
N LYS A 125 12.97 20.21 -4.45
CA LYS A 125 12.60 19.71 -3.14
C LYS A 125 11.74 18.47 -3.34
N VAL A 126 12.25 17.32 -2.90
CA VAL A 126 11.63 16.01 -3.18
C VAL A 126 11.08 15.40 -1.90
N ARG A 127 9.86 14.87 -1.98
CA ARG A 127 9.31 13.95 -0.99
C ARG A 127 9.31 12.53 -1.55
N ILE A 128 9.75 11.58 -0.74
CA ILE A 128 9.63 10.15 -1.01
C ILE A 128 8.77 9.54 0.10
N ARG A 129 7.73 8.81 -0.31
CA ARG A 129 6.82 8.10 0.59
C ARG A 129 6.97 6.61 0.36
N VAL A 130 7.34 5.91 1.42
CA VAL A 130 7.53 4.46 1.40
C VAL A 130 6.46 3.82 2.26
N GLY A 131 5.72 2.87 1.68
CA GLY A 131 4.78 2.04 2.42
C GLY A 131 5.32 0.62 2.45
N ASN A 132 5.39 0.02 3.64
CA ASN A 132 5.76 -1.39 3.79
C ASN A 132 4.54 -2.17 4.27
N LEU A 133 4.00 -3.01 3.40
CA LEU A 133 2.92 -3.94 3.71
C LEU A 133 3.41 -5.39 3.81
N THR A 134 4.73 -5.60 3.82
CA THR A 134 5.32 -6.92 4.04
C THR A 134 5.52 -7.17 5.53
N MET A 135 5.67 -8.44 5.88
CA MET A 135 6.02 -8.88 7.24
C MET A 135 7.54 -8.84 7.52
N THR A 136 8.32 -8.21 6.63
CA THR A 136 9.79 -8.15 6.73
C THR A 136 10.31 -6.71 6.61
N ASN A 137 11.59 -6.56 6.93
CA ASN A 137 12.30 -5.28 6.86
C ASN A 137 12.88 -5.05 5.47
N HIS A 138 12.85 -3.79 5.03
CA HIS A 138 13.48 -3.35 3.78
C HIS A 138 14.39 -2.16 4.10
N PRO A 139 15.71 -2.36 4.23
CA PRO A 139 16.63 -1.25 4.41
C PRO A 139 16.70 -0.43 3.13
N MET A 140 16.27 0.83 3.20
CA MET A 140 16.26 1.76 2.08
C MET A 140 17.50 2.67 2.16
N HIS A 141 18.27 2.72 1.08
CA HIS A 141 19.39 3.64 0.91
C HIS A 141 19.07 4.58 -0.25
N LEU A 142 19.21 5.88 0.00
CA LEU A 142 19.06 6.96 -0.98
C LEU A 142 20.44 7.56 -1.28
#